data_AF-A0A9D7YBU2-F1
#
_entry.id   AF-A0A9D7YBU2-F1
#
_cell.length_a   1.000
_cell.length_b   1.000
_cell.length_c   1.000
_cell.angle_alpha   90.00
_cell.angle_beta   90.00
_cell.angle_gamma   90.00
#
_symmetry.space_group_name_H-M   'P 1'
#
loop_
_entity.id
_entity.type
_entity.pdbx_description
1 polymer ?
#
loop_
_entity_poly.entity_id
_entity_poly.type
_entity_poly.pdbx_seq_one_letter_code
_entity_poly.pdbx_strand_id
1 'polypeptide(L)'
;MEIENENQQENGSTHVKLIKEIGDQIKITNRADYRTFKNKINDLKGVRVIADYKDELIEKDKAINALTFAKEVHGTLLRNFNI
;
A
#
# COMPACT_ATOMS: atom_id res chain seq x y z
N MET A 1 20.61 8.08 -9.09
CA MET A 1 19.86 7.49 -10.23
C MET A 1 19.27 6.16 -9.76
N GLU A 2 18.36 6.22 -8.78
CA GLU A 2 17.76 5.02 -8.15
C GLU A 2 16.27 4.85 -8.46
N ILE A 3 15.63 5.88 -9.02
CA ILE A 3 14.17 5.95 -9.21
C ILE A 3 13.70 5.04 -10.37
N GLU A 4 14.60 4.72 -11.31
CA GLU A 4 14.27 3.81 -12.43
C GLU A 4 14.38 2.32 -12.05
N ASN A 5 15.00 1.98 -10.92
CA ASN A 5 15.23 0.58 -10.54
C ASN A 5 14.06 -0.08 -9.80
N GLU A 6 13.11 0.68 -9.23
CA GLU A 6 11.93 0.06 -8.59
C GLU A 6 10.94 -0.56 -9.59
N ASN A 7 11.02 -0.20 -10.88
CA ASN A 7 10.18 -0.77 -11.93
C ASN A 7 10.79 -2.01 -12.61
N GLN A 8 12.04 -2.39 -12.32
CA GLN A 8 12.76 -3.45 -13.05
C GLN A 8 13.54 -4.48 -12.22
N GLN A 9 13.33 -4.61 -10.91
CA GLN A 9 13.93 -5.72 -10.15
C GLN A 9 12.87 -6.61 -9.47
N GLU A 10 12.67 -7.79 -10.05
CA GLU A 10 11.95 -8.92 -9.47
C GLU A 10 12.62 -9.51 -8.19
N ASN A 11 13.65 -8.83 -7.64
CA ASN A 11 14.18 -9.05 -6.30
C ASN A 11 13.54 -8.04 -5.33
N GLY A 12 12.24 -8.20 -5.10
CA GLY A 12 11.40 -7.18 -4.46
C GLY A 12 11.93 -6.67 -3.11
N SER A 13 11.93 -5.35 -2.94
CA SER A 13 12.26 -4.68 -1.67
C SER A 13 11.47 -5.27 -0.50
N THR A 14 11.99 -5.16 0.73
CA THR A 14 11.35 -5.72 1.94
C THR A 14 9.88 -5.33 2.06
N HIS A 15 9.52 -4.11 1.63
CA HIS A 15 8.13 -3.66 1.60
C HIS A 15 7.26 -4.45 0.62
N VAL A 16 7.76 -4.75 -0.58
CA VAL A 16 7.03 -5.53 -1.59
C VAL A 16 6.76 -6.95 -1.10
N LYS A 17 7.76 -7.58 -0.48
CA LYS A 17 7.61 -8.92 0.10
C LYS A 17 6.58 -8.92 1.24
N LEU A 18 6.69 -7.98 2.17
CA LEU A 18 5.74 -7.85 3.29
C LEU A 18 4.30 -7.60 2.81
N ILE A 19 4.10 -6.68 1.86
CA ILE A 19 2.79 -6.40 1.28
C ILE A 19 2.21 -7.65 0.63
N LYS A 20 3.03 -8.40 -0.11
CA LYS A 20 2.62 -9.65 -0.76
C LYS A 20 2.22 -10.70 0.28
N GLU A 21 3.03 -10.92 1.31
CA GLU A 21 2.75 -11.89 2.37
C GLU A 21 1.44 -11.57 3.10
N ILE A 22 1.24 -10.31 3.51
CA ILE A 22 -0.01 -9.85 4.13
C ILE A 22 -1.18 -10.06 3.18
N GLY A 23 -1.04 -9.66 1.91
CA GLY A 23 -2.09 -9.81 0.90
C GLY A 23 -2.47 -11.26 0.65
N ASP A 24 -1.49 -12.17 0.57
CA ASP A 24 -1.71 -13.59 0.37
C ASP A 24 -2.46 -14.21 1.55
N GLN A 25 -2.14 -13.83 2.79
CA GLN A 25 -2.88 -14.26 3.98
C GLN A 25 -4.34 -13.79 3.96
N ILE A 26 -4.59 -12.51 3.67
CA ILE A 26 -5.95 -11.97 3.54
C ILE A 26 -6.71 -12.66 2.39
N LYS A 27 -6.04 -12.99 1.30
CA LYS A 27 -6.67 -13.64 0.13
C LYS A 27 -7.18 -15.04 0.45
N ILE A 28 -6.52 -15.77 1.36
CA ILE A 28 -6.93 -17.10 1.81
C ILE A 28 -8.26 -17.01 2.58
N THR A 29 -8.42 -15.99 3.42
CA THR A 29 -9.58 -15.81 4.30
C THR A 29 -10.73 -15.07 3.63
N ASN A 30 -10.46 -13.99 2.90
CA ASN A 30 -11.48 -13.10 2.34
C ASN A 30 -11.00 -12.38 1.07
N ARG A 31 -11.50 -12.81 -0.09
CA ARG A 31 -11.18 -12.19 -1.40
C ARG A 31 -11.66 -10.75 -1.55
N ALA A 32 -12.72 -10.33 -0.86
CA ALA A 32 -13.19 -8.94 -0.91
C ALA A 32 -12.24 -8.03 -0.15
N ASP A 33 -11.85 -8.43 1.06
CA ASP A 33 -10.85 -7.73 1.86
C ASP A 33 -9.49 -7.67 1.14
N TYR A 34 -9.08 -8.75 0.46
CA TYR A 34 -7.85 -8.73 -0.34
C TYR A 34 -7.89 -7.68 -1.45
N ARG A 35 -9.01 -7.53 -2.17
CA ARG A 35 -9.16 -6.50 -3.20
C ARG A 35 -9.06 -5.10 -2.59
N THR A 36 -9.72 -4.87 -1.46
CA THR A 36 -9.64 -3.60 -0.72
C THR A 36 -8.21 -3.32 -0.31
N PHE A 37 -7.55 -4.26 0.37
CA PHE A 37 -6.16 -4.14 0.81
C PHE A 37 -5.22 -3.81 -0.36
N LYS A 38 -5.27 -4.60 -1.44
CA LYS A 38 -4.37 -4.44 -2.60
C LYS A 38 -4.52 -3.06 -3.25
N ASN A 39 -5.76 -2.63 -3.50
CA ASN A 39 -5.99 -1.35 -4.17
C ASN A 39 -5.51 -0.20 -3.30
N LYS A 40 -5.87 -0.20 -2.01
CA LYS A 40 -5.57 0.89 -1.09
C LYS A 40 -4.08 0.98 -0.74
N ILE A 41 -3.37 -0.15 -0.65
CA ILE A 41 -1.92 -0.16 -0.49
C ILE A 41 -1.22 0.41 -1.72
N ASN A 42 -1.68 0.09 -2.93
CA ASN A 42 -1.10 0.66 -4.15
C ASN A 42 -1.31 2.18 -4.20
N ASP A 43 -2.50 2.66 -3.84
CA ASP A 43 -2.79 4.10 -3.77
C ASP A 43 -1.88 4.79 -2.73
N LEU A 44 -1.71 4.20 -1.55
CA LEU A 44 -0.80 4.69 -0.51
C LEU A 44 0.66 4.70 -0.95
N LYS A 45 1.11 3.67 -1.68
CA LYS A 45 2.47 3.63 -2.25
C LYS A 45 2.68 4.80 -3.21
N GLY A 46 1.70 5.11 -4.05
CA GLY A 46 1.75 6.26 -4.96
C GLY A 46 1.92 7.57 -4.22
N VAL A 47 1.14 7.80 -3.16
CA VAL A 47 1.24 9.02 -2.33
C VAL A 47 2.59 9.11 -1.63
N ARG A 48 3.09 7.99 -1.06
CA ARG A 48 4.41 7.94 -0.41
C ARG A 48 5.53 8.32 -1.37
N VAL A 49 5.52 7.78 -2.60
CA VAL A 49 6.58 8.07 -3.59
C VAL A 49 6.63 9.56 -3.92
N ILE A 50 5.46 10.21 -4.02
CA ILE A 50 5.39 11.65 -4.22
C ILE A 50 5.95 12.38 -2.99
N ALA A 51 5.51 12.01 -1.79
CA ALA A 51 5.93 12.64 -0.53
C ALA A 51 7.45 12.58 -0.29
N ASP A 52 8.06 11.43 -0.58
CA ASP A 52 9.44 11.14 -0.18
C ASP A 52 10.46 11.55 -1.25
N TYR A 53 10.10 11.49 -2.53
CA TYR A 53 11.08 11.57 -3.63
C TYR A 53 10.77 12.64 -4.67
N LYS A 54 9.58 13.24 -4.66
CA LYS A 54 9.24 14.29 -5.60
C LYS A 54 9.24 15.65 -4.91
N ASP A 55 9.70 16.65 -5.65
CA ASP A 55 9.63 18.05 -5.22
C ASP A 55 8.23 18.63 -5.58
N GLU A 56 7.19 17.97 -5.09
CA GLU A 56 5.79 18.32 -5.36
C GLU A 56 5.00 18.37 -4.05
N LEU A 57 4.17 19.40 -3.87
CA LEU A 57 3.25 19.48 -2.73
C LEU A 57 2.06 18.55 -2.95
N ILE A 58 1.74 17.75 -1.92
CA ILE A 58 0.55 16.91 -1.93
C ILE A 58 -0.68 17.77 -1.66
N GLU A 59 -1.61 17.76 -2.62
CA GLU A 59 -2.91 18.42 -2.50
C GLU A 59 -3.68 17.89 -1.29
N LYS A 60 -4.40 18.78 -0.60
CA LYS A 60 -5.18 18.46 0.61
C LYS A 60 -6.10 17.26 0.41
N ASP A 61 -6.81 17.18 -0.70
CA ASP A 61 -7.75 16.09 -0.96
C ASP A 61 -7.04 14.74 -1.13
N LYS A 62 -5.87 14.74 -1.76
CA LYS A 62 -5.01 13.53 -1.87
C LYS A 62 -4.52 13.10 -0.50
N ALA A 63 -4.13 14.03 0.37
CA ALA A 63 -3.73 13.72 1.75
C ALA A 63 -4.89 13.15 2.59
N ILE A 64 -6.10 13.72 2.46
CA ILE A 64 -7.30 13.20 3.14
C ILE A 64 -7.66 11.80 2.64
N ASN A 65 -7.57 11.57 1.33
CA ASN A 65 -7.81 10.25 0.74
C ASN A 65 -6.78 9.24 1.21
N ALA A 66 -5.49 9.60 1.26
CA ALA A 66 -4.44 8.75 1.81
C ALA A 66 -4.73 8.35 3.26
N LEU A 67 -5.14 9.29 4.11
CA LEU A 67 -5.53 8.99 5.48
C LEU A 67 -6.73 8.02 5.54
N THR A 68 -7.71 8.21 4.67
CA THR A 68 -8.87 7.31 4.56
C THR A 68 -8.44 5.91 4.16
N PHE A 69 -7.57 5.79 3.15
CA PHE A 69 -7.06 4.50 2.68
C PHE A 69 -6.25 3.78 3.76
N ALA A 70 -5.44 4.52 4.53
CA ALA A 70 -4.70 3.97 5.66
C ALA A 70 -5.64 3.39 6.73
N LYS A 71 -6.73 4.08 7.05
CA LYS A 71 -7.76 3.58 8.00
C LYS A 71 -8.46 2.32 7.47
N GLU A 72 -8.79 2.29 6.18
CA GLU A 72 -9.43 1.12 5.55
C GLU A 72 -8.50 -0.11 5.51
N VAL A 73 -7.23 0.10 5.20
CA VAL A 73 -6.20 -0.94 5.28
C VAL A 73 -6.09 -1.45 6.72
N HIS A 74 -5.95 -0.55 7.69
CA HIS A 74 -5.86 -0.92 9.10
C HIS A 74 -7.08 -1.74 9.54
N GLY A 75 -8.30 -1.29 9.24
CA GLY A 75 -9.52 -2.05 9.55
C GLY A 75 -9.56 -3.44 8.88
N THR A 76 -9.00 -3.56 7.67
CA THR A 76 -8.85 -4.86 6.99
C THR A 76 -7.87 -5.77 7.73
N LEU A 77 -6.77 -5.22 8.25
CA LEU A 77 -5.81 -5.98 9.04
C LEU A 77 -6.42 -6.45 10.36
N LEU A 78 -7.15 -5.59 11.09
CA LEU A 78 -7.84 -5.96 12.33
C LEU A 78 -8.77 -7.17 12.12
N ARG A 79 -9.58 -7.13 11.05
CA ARG A 79 -10.53 -8.22 10.71
C ARG A 79 -9.86 -9.55 10.37
N ASN A 80 -8.66 -9.52 9.79
CA ASN A 80 -8.01 -10.71 9.26
C ASN A 80 -6.91 -11.27 10.17
N PHE A 81 -6.31 -10.44 11.04
CA PHE A 81 -5.20 -10.84 11.90
C PHE A 81 -5.49 -10.72 13.40
N ASN A 82 -6.64 -10.16 13.78
CA ASN A 82 -7.05 -10.00 15.19
C ASN A 82 -5.98 -9.27 16.04
N ILE A 83 -5.33 -8.29 15.41
CA ILE A 83 -4.41 -7.33 16.03
C ILE A 83 -5.14 -6.06 16.45
#